data_AF-A0AAD5KRF4-F1
#
_entry.id   AF-A0AAD5KRF4-F1
#
_cell.length_a   1.000
_cell.length_b   1.000
_cell.length_c   1.000
_cell.angle_alpha   90.00
_cell.angle_beta   90.00
_cell.angle_gamma   90.00
#
_symmetry.space_group_name_H-M   'P 1'
#
loop_
_entity.id
_entity.type
_entity.pdbx_description
1 polymer ?
#
loop_
_entity_poly.entity_id
_entity_poly.type
_entity_poly.pdbx_seq_one_letter_code
_entity_poly.pdbx_strand_id
1 'polypeptide(L)'
;MGIKCCQYFVSVDLFLLGGQNMNSTNLMDVAKLSGGNSYRFLDFNRNDSRHSKRFEETLRRYLSREIGWNTSFEQKVHPGFKVVRFFGNHSHDPDERQRTDLPVVHPDTNFGFELSLDENIPVNVERVCFQVALHYTTPIGQNRTRIHTVAVPVTDSLLAVAKSVDQQCLAAYLTKLTAEELLASKKQSQDVIYQHLKHKCDSISASYRYALALLSLMAPYNNRRSDDSGGAMKDLKSLLLYVTSVLQSVTYQLQNRSTDDCVSILEQWRVLPVSQLISFLLSRLYEVSNKKTIHLLDARWKVIFLIIGRNVNYSFLTDVFGVLNYDEVPDELTELPMLLTQRSNTLRCFVGQLQSQKRHLSLFRVVKEESSITNQLKNLLLNFNQ
;
A
#
# COMPACT_ATOMS: atom_id res chain seq x y z
N MET A 1 -23.75 -13.23 8.09
CA MET A 1 -22.86 -14.39 8.27
C MET A 1 -21.55 -13.99 8.95
N GLY A 2 -20.76 -13.07 8.37
CA GLY A 2 -19.46 -12.67 8.94
C GLY A 2 -19.50 -12.24 10.42
N ILE A 3 -20.49 -11.44 10.83
CA ILE A 3 -20.68 -11.06 12.25
C ILE A 3 -20.86 -12.28 13.16
N LYS A 4 -21.67 -13.27 12.74
CA LYS A 4 -21.85 -14.52 13.50
C LYS A 4 -20.54 -15.31 13.57
N CYS A 5 -19.80 -15.39 12.47
CA CYS A 5 -18.47 -16.02 12.48
C CYS A 5 -17.58 -15.35 13.52
N CYS A 6 -17.56 -14.01 13.56
CA CYS A 6 -16.78 -13.28 14.57
C CYS A 6 -17.20 -13.61 16.01
N GLN A 7 -18.51 -13.65 16.30
CA GLN A 7 -19.04 -14.03 17.61
C GLN A 7 -18.62 -15.44 18.07
N TYR A 8 -18.38 -16.35 17.12
CA TYR A 8 -17.86 -17.71 17.39
C TYR A 8 -16.33 -17.80 17.26
N PHE A 9 -15.61 -16.69 17.18
CA PHE A 9 -14.17 -16.64 16.96
C PHE A 9 -13.73 -17.42 15.70
N VAL A 10 -14.49 -17.27 14.62
CA VAL A 10 -14.17 -17.77 13.27
C VAL A 10 -13.90 -16.62 12.31
N SER A 11 -12.73 -16.65 11.66
CA SER A 11 -12.38 -15.75 10.55
C SER A 11 -12.54 -16.46 9.21
N VAL A 12 -12.98 -15.74 8.18
CA VAL A 12 -13.15 -16.24 6.81
C VAL A 12 -12.20 -15.50 5.87
N ASP A 13 -11.22 -16.23 5.34
CA ASP A 13 -10.32 -15.73 4.30
C ASP A 13 -10.73 -16.29 2.93
N LEU A 14 -10.73 -15.45 1.89
CA LEU A 14 -11.22 -15.81 0.54
C LEU A 14 -10.10 -15.73 -0.49
N PHE A 15 -9.95 -16.79 -1.28
CA PHE A 15 -9.06 -16.81 -2.45
C PHE A 15 -9.89 -16.79 -3.73
N LEU A 16 -9.84 -15.66 -4.45
CA LEU A 16 -10.66 -15.40 -5.62
C LEU A 16 -9.78 -15.43 -6.88
N LEU A 17 -9.92 -16.50 -7.67
CA LEU A 17 -9.16 -16.75 -8.89
C LEU A 17 -9.97 -16.33 -10.13
N GLY A 18 -9.64 -15.17 -10.71
CA GLY A 18 -10.31 -14.70 -11.94
C GLY A 18 -11.84 -14.49 -11.82
N GLY A 19 -12.50 -14.45 -12.98
CA GLY A 19 -13.96 -14.33 -13.12
C GLY A 19 -14.48 -12.88 -13.11
N GLN A 20 -15.32 -12.55 -14.10
CA GLN A 20 -16.11 -11.31 -14.13
C GLN A 20 -17.50 -11.60 -13.54
N ASN A 21 -18.12 -10.61 -12.88
CA ASN A 21 -19.50 -10.65 -12.38
C ASN A 21 -19.76 -11.68 -11.27
N MET A 22 -18.88 -11.76 -10.29
CA MET A 22 -19.02 -12.68 -9.14
C MET A 22 -19.91 -12.11 -8.03
N ASN A 23 -20.49 -10.91 -8.20
CA ASN A 23 -21.12 -10.13 -7.13
C ASN A 23 -20.20 -10.08 -5.90
N SER A 24 -18.93 -9.74 -6.16
CA SER A 24 -17.83 -9.98 -5.22
C SER A 24 -18.01 -9.23 -3.90
N THR A 25 -18.75 -8.11 -3.91
CA THR A 25 -19.04 -7.27 -2.73
C THR A 25 -19.65 -8.09 -1.58
N ASN A 26 -20.71 -8.86 -1.83
CA ASN A 26 -21.40 -9.63 -0.79
C ASN A 26 -20.51 -10.72 -0.18
N LEU A 27 -19.67 -11.34 -1.01
CA LEU A 27 -18.76 -12.39 -0.56
C LEU A 27 -17.61 -11.78 0.26
N MET A 28 -17.03 -10.68 -0.22
CA MET A 28 -15.98 -9.94 0.48
C MET A 28 -16.47 -9.37 1.81
N ASP A 29 -17.74 -8.98 1.92
CA ASP A 29 -18.33 -8.53 3.17
C ASP A 29 -18.32 -9.61 4.26
N VAL A 30 -18.47 -10.89 3.90
CA VAL A 30 -18.35 -12.00 4.87
C VAL A 30 -16.93 -12.04 5.44
N ALA A 31 -15.91 -11.99 4.59
CA ALA A 31 -14.52 -11.97 5.02
C ALA A 31 -14.23 -10.74 5.89
N LYS A 32 -14.61 -9.56 5.41
CA LYS A 32 -14.45 -8.27 6.09
C LYS A 32 -15.06 -8.26 7.50
N LEU A 33 -16.31 -8.67 7.63
CA LEU A 33 -17.04 -8.67 8.90
C LEU A 33 -16.59 -9.79 9.84
N SER A 34 -15.94 -10.84 9.33
CA SER A 34 -15.34 -11.90 10.16
C SER A 34 -13.91 -11.59 10.62
N GLY A 35 -13.35 -10.43 10.23
CA GLY A 35 -11.94 -10.08 10.50
C GLY A 35 -10.92 -10.78 9.58
N GLY A 36 -11.39 -11.50 8.56
CA GLY A 36 -10.56 -12.14 7.54
C GLY A 36 -10.21 -11.20 6.39
N ASN A 37 -9.74 -11.75 5.27
CA ASN A 37 -9.16 -11.06 4.14
C ASN A 37 -9.61 -11.67 2.82
N SER A 38 -9.73 -10.83 1.79
CA SER A 38 -9.92 -11.26 0.41
C SER A 38 -8.60 -11.17 -0.37
N TYR A 39 -8.28 -12.25 -1.08
CA TYR A 39 -7.10 -12.39 -1.93
C TYR A 39 -7.56 -12.56 -3.38
N ARG A 40 -7.55 -11.47 -4.14
CA ARG A 40 -8.01 -11.45 -5.53
C ARG A 40 -6.83 -11.56 -6.49
N PHE A 41 -6.84 -12.61 -7.30
CA PHE A 41 -5.90 -12.82 -8.40
C PHE A 41 -6.59 -12.43 -9.71
N LEU A 42 -6.46 -11.14 -10.06
CA LEU A 42 -7.02 -10.61 -11.31
C LEU A 42 -6.39 -11.29 -12.53
N ASP A 43 -7.20 -11.55 -13.55
CA ASP A 43 -6.80 -12.17 -14.82
C ASP A 43 -6.09 -13.54 -14.64
N PHE A 44 -6.41 -14.29 -13.57
CA PHE A 44 -5.79 -15.59 -13.31
C PHE A 44 -5.98 -16.53 -14.51
N ASN A 45 -4.88 -17.11 -14.98
CA ASN A 45 -4.85 -17.99 -16.13
C ASN A 45 -4.04 -19.22 -15.71
N ARG A 46 -4.72 -20.36 -15.61
CA ARG A 46 -4.09 -21.62 -15.20
C ARG A 46 -2.99 -22.07 -16.16
N ASN A 47 -3.15 -21.76 -17.45
CA ASN A 47 -2.17 -22.15 -18.48
C ASN A 47 -0.89 -21.31 -18.39
N ASP A 48 -0.93 -20.20 -17.66
CA ASP A 48 0.24 -19.40 -17.36
C ASP A 48 0.89 -19.89 -16.07
N SER A 49 2.06 -20.52 -16.19
CA SER A 49 2.82 -21.03 -15.04
C SER A 49 3.14 -19.93 -14.02
N ARG A 50 3.26 -18.67 -14.46
CA ARG A 50 3.55 -17.53 -13.59
C ARG A 50 2.39 -17.23 -12.63
N HIS A 51 1.17 -17.32 -13.13
CA HIS A 51 -0.04 -17.11 -12.32
C HIS A 51 -0.17 -18.22 -11.28
N SER A 52 0.08 -19.46 -11.69
CA SER A 52 0.07 -20.62 -10.80
C SER A 52 1.13 -20.51 -9.70
N LYS A 53 2.37 -20.15 -10.04
CA LYS A 53 3.47 -19.95 -9.08
C LYS A 53 3.15 -18.85 -8.07
N ARG A 54 2.64 -17.70 -8.54
CA ARG A 54 2.21 -16.59 -7.68
C ARG A 54 1.13 -17.01 -6.68
N PHE A 55 0.15 -17.79 -7.13
CA PHE A 55 -0.91 -18.31 -6.26
C PHE A 55 -0.34 -19.30 -5.24
N GLU A 56 0.47 -20.26 -5.68
CA GLU A 56 1.08 -21.26 -4.83
C GLU A 56 1.94 -20.63 -3.72
N GLU A 57 2.82 -19.69 -4.05
CA GLU A 57 3.66 -19.02 -3.06
C GLU A 57 2.83 -18.18 -2.07
N THR A 58 1.77 -17.53 -2.56
CA THR A 58 0.84 -16.80 -1.68
C THR A 58 0.16 -17.76 -0.72
N LEU A 59 -0.36 -18.89 -1.21
CA LEU A 59 -1.04 -19.88 -0.39
C LEU A 59 -0.07 -20.53 0.60
N ARG A 60 1.16 -20.82 0.18
CA ARG A 60 2.22 -21.34 1.04
C ARG A 60 2.53 -20.38 2.18
N ARG A 61 2.70 -19.07 1.90
CA ARG A 61 2.88 -18.04 2.94
C ARG A 61 1.67 -17.98 3.86
N TYR A 62 0.46 -18.01 3.30
CA TYR A 62 -0.78 -17.98 4.06
C TYR A 62 -0.89 -19.15 5.06
N LEU A 63 -0.51 -20.36 4.65
CA LEU A 63 -0.57 -21.56 5.48
C LEU A 63 0.59 -21.66 6.50
N SER A 64 1.73 -21.03 6.21
CA SER A 64 2.93 -21.09 7.06
C SER A 64 3.15 -19.89 7.98
N ARG A 65 2.38 -18.81 7.81
CA ARG A 65 2.47 -17.61 8.66
C ARG A 65 2.08 -17.92 10.10
N GLU A 66 2.61 -17.14 11.02
CA GLU A 66 2.15 -17.16 12.41
C GLU A 66 0.72 -16.63 12.50
N ILE A 67 -0.08 -17.30 13.34
CA ILE A 67 -1.49 -16.97 13.55
C ILE A 67 -1.73 -16.83 15.05
N GLY A 68 -2.35 -15.72 15.45
CA GLY A 68 -2.92 -15.55 16.78
C GLY A 68 -4.43 -15.82 16.75
N TRP A 69 -4.92 -16.58 17.71
CA TRP A 69 -6.32 -17.01 17.84
C TRP A 69 -7.02 -16.31 18.99
N ASN A 70 -8.35 -16.27 18.94
CA ASN A 70 -9.21 -15.72 20.00
C ASN A 70 -8.74 -14.32 20.42
N THR A 71 -8.60 -13.44 19.44
CA THR A 71 -7.94 -12.16 19.65
C THR A 71 -8.93 -11.04 19.93
N SER A 72 -8.51 -10.10 20.74
CA SER A 72 -9.24 -8.85 20.95
C SER A 72 -8.23 -7.73 21.07
N PHE A 73 -8.54 -6.56 20.51
CA PHE A 73 -7.72 -5.38 20.68
C PHE A 73 -8.45 -4.30 21.49
N GLU A 74 -7.67 -3.55 22.23
CA GLU A 74 -8.09 -2.37 22.99
C GLU A 74 -7.15 -1.21 22.65
N GLN A 75 -7.73 -0.05 22.39
CA GLN A 75 -7.01 1.19 22.13
C GLN A 75 -7.26 2.21 23.24
N LYS A 76 -6.17 2.78 23.77
CA LYS A 76 -6.19 3.85 24.76
C LYS A 76 -5.60 5.10 24.14
N VAL A 77 -6.39 6.16 24.15
CA VAL A 77 -6.01 7.49 23.64
C VAL A 77 -5.81 8.45 24.80
N HIS A 78 -4.91 9.41 24.64
CA HIS A 78 -4.69 10.45 25.64
C HIS A 78 -5.98 11.25 25.89
N PRO A 79 -6.26 11.73 27.13
CA PRO A 79 -7.42 12.58 27.39
C PRO A 79 -7.48 13.78 26.44
N GLY A 80 -8.70 14.09 25.99
CA GLY A 80 -8.98 15.09 24.95
C GLY A 80 -8.99 14.55 23.52
N PHE A 81 -8.43 13.36 23.27
CA PHE A 81 -8.58 12.67 21.99
C PHE A 81 -9.74 11.69 21.97
N LYS A 82 -10.37 11.56 20.80
CA LYS A 82 -11.41 10.58 20.52
C LYS A 82 -11.10 9.81 19.24
N VAL A 83 -11.40 8.52 19.24
CA VAL A 83 -11.36 7.71 18.00
C VAL A 83 -12.60 8.03 17.17
N VAL A 84 -12.39 8.60 15.98
CA VAL A 84 -13.44 8.98 15.03
C VAL A 84 -13.77 7.82 14.10
N ARG A 85 -12.73 7.14 13.61
CA ARG A 85 -12.85 6.10 12.59
C ARG A 85 -11.85 5.00 12.81
N PHE A 86 -12.23 3.80 12.40
CA PHE A 86 -11.39 2.63 12.38
C PHE A 86 -11.24 2.10 10.96
N PHE A 87 -9.99 1.92 10.52
CA PHE A 87 -9.63 1.29 9.27
C PHE A 87 -9.18 -0.16 9.52
N GLY A 88 -9.74 -1.11 8.77
CA GLY A 88 -9.35 -2.52 8.83
C GLY A 88 -10.55 -3.47 8.80
N ASN A 89 -10.29 -4.76 8.66
CA ASN A 89 -11.33 -5.78 8.69
C ASN A 89 -11.67 -6.10 10.14
N HIS A 90 -12.93 -5.88 10.51
CA HIS A 90 -13.43 -6.08 11.86
C HIS A 90 -14.96 -6.20 11.78
N SER A 91 -15.55 -6.88 12.75
CA SER A 91 -16.95 -6.63 13.11
C SER A 91 -16.95 -5.53 14.16
N HIS A 92 -17.71 -4.46 13.91
CA HIS A 92 -18.00 -3.51 14.95
C HIS A 92 -19.20 -4.02 15.75
N ASP A 93 -19.01 -4.24 17.05
CA ASP A 93 -20.14 -4.25 17.98
C ASP A 93 -20.43 -2.79 18.37
N PRO A 94 -21.58 -2.23 17.99
CA PRO A 94 -21.91 -0.83 18.30
C PRO A 94 -21.95 -0.52 19.80
N ASP A 95 -22.11 -1.55 20.65
CA ASP A 95 -22.24 -1.39 22.10
C ASP A 95 -20.86 -1.33 22.81
N GLU A 96 -19.80 -1.91 22.23
CA GLU A 96 -18.44 -1.94 22.79
C GLU A 96 -17.46 -1.04 22.01
N ARG A 97 -17.44 0.26 22.34
CA ARG A 97 -16.62 1.25 21.62
C ARG A 97 -15.10 1.11 21.79
N GLN A 98 -14.64 0.41 22.83
CA GLN A 98 -13.22 0.37 23.21
C GLN A 98 -12.56 -1.00 23.05
N ARG A 99 -13.36 -2.06 22.85
CA ARG A 99 -12.87 -3.41 22.61
C ARG A 99 -13.41 -3.87 21.28
N THR A 100 -12.52 -4.40 20.45
CA THR A 100 -12.93 -4.99 19.17
C THR A 100 -12.42 -6.40 19.10
N ASP A 101 -13.36 -7.32 18.90
CA ASP A 101 -13.05 -8.73 18.73
C ASP A 101 -12.59 -9.00 17.30
N LEU A 102 -11.50 -9.76 17.22
CA LEU A 102 -10.87 -10.20 15.99
C LEU A 102 -10.59 -11.70 16.15
N PRO A 103 -11.32 -12.57 15.46
CA PRO A 103 -11.16 -14.00 15.64
C PRO A 103 -9.72 -14.48 15.45
N VAL A 104 -9.06 -13.92 14.46
CA VAL A 104 -7.74 -14.31 14.01
C VAL A 104 -6.92 -13.06 13.66
N VAL A 105 -5.67 -13.02 14.12
CA VAL A 105 -4.69 -11.99 13.74
C VAL A 105 -3.45 -12.66 13.15
N HIS A 106 -2.82 -12.02 12.17
CA HIS A 106 -1.60 -12.50 11.54
C HIS A 106 -0.71 -11.31 11.13
N PRO A 107 0.57 -11.52 10.74
CA PRO A 107 1.48 -10.43 10.38
C PRO A 107 0.98 -9.50 9.27
N ASP A 108 0.14 -9.99 8.36
CA ASP A 108 -0.45 -9.17 7.28
C ASP A 108 -1.72 -8.39 7.71
N THR A 109 -2.19 -8.57 8.96
CA THR A 109 -3.37 -7.86 9.47
C THR A 109 -2.97 -6.44 9.84
N ASN A 110 -3.69 -5.44 9.34
CA ASN A 110 -3.39 -4.04 9.61
C ASN A 110 -4.64 -3.28 10.04
N PHE A 111 -4.46 -2.44 11.05
CA PHE A 111 -5.48 -1.54 11.58
C PHE A 111 -5.01 -0.09 11.52
N GLY A 112 -5.96 0.85 11.50
CA GLY A 112 -5.67 2.28 11.57
C GLY A 112 -6.78 2.99 12.33
N PHE A 113 -6.43 4.09 12.99
CA PHE A 113 -7.37 4.89 13.77
C PHE A 113 -7.28 6.35 13.31
N GLU A 114 -8.42 6.94 13.01
CA GLU A 114 -8.56 8.40 12.88
C GLU A 114 -8.88 8.97 14.25
N LEU A 115 -8.10 9.96 14.68
CA LEU A 115 -8.27 10.61 15.98
C LEU A 115 -8.71 12.05 15.78
N SER A 116 -9.73 12.49 16.52
CA SER A 116 -10.06 13.91 16.69
C SER A 116 -9.53 14.40 18.03
N LEU A 117 -9.16 15.67 18.06
CA LEU A 117 -8.90 16.41 19.28
C LEU A 117 -10.17 17.22 19.61
N ASP A 118 -10.91 16.76 20.62
CA ASP A 118 -12.19 17.38 21.01
C ASP A 118 -11.98 18.42 22.12
N GLU A 119 -10.95 18.26 22.95
CA GLU A 119 -10.60 19.17 24.03
C GLU A 119 -9.16 19.67 23.89
N ASN A 120 -8.89 20.91 24.29
CA ASN A 120 -7.54 21.46 24.26
C ASN A 120 -6.63 20.70 25.22
N ILE A 121 -5.44 20.37 24.74
CA ILE A 121 -4.40 19.74 25.56
C ILE A 121 -3.92 20.76 26.61
N PRO A 122 -3.83 20.39 27.90
CA PRO A 122 -3.32 21.29 28.94
C PRO A 122 -1.89 21.78 28.64
N VAL A 123 -1.59 23.04 28.97
CA VAL A 123 -0.31 23.71 28.65
C VAL A 123 0.91 22.99 29.24
N ASN A 124 0.73 22.25 30.34
CA ASN A 124 1.78 21.48 31.00
C ASN A 124 2.05 20.10 30.38
N VAL A 125 1.32 19.71 29.33
CA VAL A 125 1.49 18.42 28.67
C VAL A 125 2.38 18.59 27.44
N GLU A 126 3.62 18.13 27.55
CA GLU A 126 4.60 18.19 26.43
C GLU A 126 4.40 17.08 25.40
N ARG A 127 3.84 15.93 25.82
CA ARG A 127 3.66 14.75 24.96
C ARG A 127 2.33 14.07 25.24
N VAL A 128 1.67 13.65 24.18
CA VAL A 128 0.47 12.81 24.25
C VAL A 128 0.83 11.37 23.91
N CYS A 129 0.20 10.43 24.61
CA CYS A 129 0.50 9.00 24.46
C CYS A 129 -0.71 8.25 23.91
N PHE A 130 -0.45 7.36 22.97
CA PHE A 130 -1.42 6.43 22.41
C PHE A 130 -0.92 5.01 22.66
N GLN A 131 -1.81 4.11 23.05
CA GLN A 131 -1.47 2.73 23.33
C GLN A 131 -2.48 1.80 22.68
N VAL A 132 -1.99 0.70 22.11
CA VAL A 132 -2.80 -0.41 21.61
C VAL A 132 -2.35 -1.68 22.32
N ALA A 133 -3.28 -2.41 22.90
CA ALA A 133 -3.08 -3.71 23.49
C ALA A 133 -3.80 -4.78 22.65
N LEU A 134 -3.06 -5.77 22.19
CA LEU A 134 -3.57 -6.94 21.47
C LEU A 134 -3.46 -8.16 22.38
N HIS A 135 -4.60 -8.72 22.75
CA HIS A 135 -4.70 -9.99 23.47
C HIS A 135 -4.91 -11.11 22.46
N TYR A 136 -4.12 -12.19 22.54
CA TYR A 136 -4.23 -13.31 21.61
C TYR A 136 -3.72 -14.61 22.23
N THR A 137 -4.21 -15.72 21.70
CA THR A 137 -3.72 -17.07 21.98
C THR A 137 -2.74 -17.48 20.90
N THR A 138 -1.54 -17.89 21.28
CA THR A 138 -0.52 -18.42 20.34
C THR A 138 -0.92 -19.81 19.82
N PRO A 139 -0.31 -20.30 18.71
CA PRO A 139 -0.56 -21.64 18.19
C PRO A 139 -0.27 -22.78 19.19
N ILE A 140 0.59 -22.52 20.17
CA ILE A 140 0.94 -23.47 21.24
C ILE A 140 0.02 -23.35 22.49
N GLY A 141 -1.07 -22.57 22.40
CA GLY A 141 -2.07 -22.45 23.46
C GLY A 141 -1.74 -21.47 24.58
N GLN A 142 -0.71 -20.63 24.44
CA GLN A 142 -0.39 -19.60 25.45
C GLN A 142 -1.15 -18.30 25.18
N ASN A 143 -1.77 -17.74 26.21
CA ASN A 143 -2.35 -16.41 26.19
C ASN A 143 -1.25 -15.36 26.33
N ARG A 144 -1.19 -14.41 25.39
CA ARG A 144 -0.21 -13.33 25.37
C ARG A 144 -0.89 -11.98 25.14
N THR A 145 -0.27 -10.95 25.67
CA THR A 145 -0.64 -9.56 25.41
C THR A 145 0.54 -8.87 24.74
N ARG A 146 0.32 -8.25 23.58
CA ARG A 146 1.30 -7.40 22.89
C ARG A 146 0.85 -5.95 23.02
N ILE A 147 1.73 -5.09 23.50
CA ILE A 147 1.44 -3.68 23.74
C ILE A 147 2.36 -2.82 22.86
N HIS A 148 1.77 -1.87 22.14
CA HIS A 148 2.48 -0.82 21.44
C HIS A 148 2.10 0.53 22.02
N THR A 149 3.09 1.34 22.40
CA THR A 149 2.89 2.69 22.91
C THR A 149 3.68 3.66 22.06
N VAL A 150 3.01 4.74 21.63
CA VAL A 150 3.61 5.84 20.88
C VAL A 150 3.37 7.14 21.64
N ALA A 151 4.42 7.95 21.81
CA ALA A 151 4.34 9.25 22.45
C ALA A 151 4.72 10.35 21.44
N VAL A 152 3.81 11.27 21.17
CA VAL A 152 3.96 12.34 20.17
C VAL A 152 4.08 13.69 20.89
N PRO A 153 5.04 14.57 20.52
CA PRO A 153 5.15 15.89 21.11
C PRO A 153 3.98 16.80 20.74
N VAL A 154 3.64 17.71 21.65
CA VAL A 154 2.59 18.73 21.47
C VAL A 154 3.23 20.05 21.09
N THR A 155 2.58 20.79 20.19
CA THR A 155 3.03 22.12 19.77
C THR A 155 1.82 22.98 19.41
N ASP A 156 1.93 24.27 19.68
CA ASP A 156 1.02 25.34 19.25
C ASP A 156 1.42 25.92 17.88
N SER A 157 2.61 25.57 17.37
CA SER A 157 3.12 26.07 16.09
C SER A 157 2.63 25.22 14.92
N LEU A 158 1.79 25.81 14.07
CA LEU A 158 1.36 25.16 12.83
C LEU A 158 2.55 24.77 11.92
N LEU A 159 3.63 25.57 11.93
CA LEU A 159 4.83 25.26 11.16
C LEU A 159 5.52 23.99 11.68
N ALA A 160 5.60 23.81 13.01
CA ALA A 160 6.15 22.60 13.60
C ALA A 160 5.29 21.37 13.26
N VAL A 161 3.96 21.50 13.30
CA VAL A 161 3.04 20.45 12.83
C VAL A 161 3.33 20.10 11.37
N ALA A 162 3.36 21.09 10.47
CA ALA A 162 3.59 20.88 9.05
C ALA A 162 4.93 20.18 8.75
N LYS A 163 5.99 20.48 9.52
CA LYS A 163 7.30 19.83 9.38
C LYS A 163 7.33 18.39 9.91
N SER A 164 6.44 18.04 10.85
CA SER A 164 6.38 16.72 11.48
C SER A 164 5.54 15.69 10.72
N VAL A 165 4.86 16.09 9.65
CA VAL A 165 3.96 15.21 8.89
C VAL A 165 4.74 14.10 8.20
N ASP A 166 4.43 12.83 8.55
CA ASP A 166 4.81 11.68 7.74
C ASP A 166 3.97 11.67 6.47
N GLN A 167 4.63 11.99 5.36
CA GLN A 167 4.02 12.13 4.07
C GLN A 167 3.44 10.78 3.58
N GLN A 168 4.15 9.66 3.78
CA GLN A 168 3.70 8.33 3.36
C GLN A 168 2.49 7.88 4.17
N CYS A 169 2.47 8.19 5.47
CA CYS A 169 1.31 7.92 6.31
C CYS A 169 0.09 8.76 5.89
N LEU A 170 0.28 10.06 5.60
CA LEU A 170 -0.81 10.93 5.11
C LEU A 170 -1.37 10.45 3.77
N ALA A 171 -0.49 10.07 2.84
CA ALA A 171 -0.86 9.49 1.56
C ALA A 171 -1.72 8.23 1.70
N ALA A 172 -1.27 7.31 2.55
CA ALA A 172 -1.99 6.08 2.84
C ALA A 172 -3.34 6.36 3.52
N TYR A 173 -3.39 7.30 4.48
CA TYR A 173 -4.61 7.71 5.15
C TYR A 173 -5.66 8.27 4.18
N LEU A 174 -5.27 9.23 3.33
CA LEU A 174 -6.19 9.82 2.34
C LEU A 174 -6.70 8.77 1.34
N THR A 175 -5.85 7.84 0.93
CA THR A 175 -6.23 6.73 0.05
C THR A 175 -7.25 5.81 0.73
N LYS A 176 -7.01 5.44 1.99
CA LYS A 176 -7.92 4.60 2.79
C LYS A 176 -9.27 5.27 3.03
N LEU A 177 -9.26 6.55 3.40
CA LEU A 177 -10.47 7.35 3.59
C LEU A 177 -11.31 7.40 2.31
N THR A 178 -10.66 7.67 1.17
CA THR A 178 -11.35 7.72 -0.13
C THR A 178 -11.92 6.35 -0.51
N ALA A 179 -11.18 5.26 -0.26
CA ALA A 179 -11.69 3.92 -0.51
C ALA A 179 -12.91 3.60 0.36
N GLU A 180 -12.91 4.00 1.63
CA GLU A 180 -14.01 3.76 2.55
C GLU A 180 -15.27 4.56 2.16
N GLU A 181 -15.12 5.83 1.79
CA GLU A 181 -16.21 6.67 1.26
C GLU A 181 -16.85 6.05 0.00
N LEU A 182 -16.02 5.53 -0.91
CA LEU A 182 -16.48 4.86 -2.14
C LEU A 182 -17.18 3.53 -1.88
N LEU A 183 -16.64 2.71 -0.98
CA LEU A 183 -17.22 1.41 -0.63
C LEU A 183 -18.54 1.57 0.13
N ALA A 184 -18.69 2.64 0.92
CA ALA A 184 -19.94 2.98 1.60
C ALA A 184 -21.03 3.52 0.65
N SER A 185 -20.66 4.00 -0.54
CA SER A 185 -21.63 4.48 -1.52
C SER A 185 -22.52 3.35 -2.04
N LYS A 186 -23.83 3.58 -2.08
CA LYS A 186 -24.83 2.62 -2.62
C LYS A 186 -24.70 2.42 -4.14
N LYS A 187 -24.01 3.31 -4.85
CA LYS A 187 -23.82 3.24 -6.31
C LYS A 187 -22.34 3.04 -6.61
N GLN A 188 -21.93 1.78 -6.77
CA GLN A 188 -20.57 1.39 -7.13
C GLN A 188 -20.46 1.16 -8.65
N SER A 189 -20.85 2.15 -9.46
CA SER A 189 -20.56 2.10 -10.89
C SER A 189 -19.15 2.62 -11.16
N GLN A 190 -18.54 2.10 -12.22
CA GLN A 190 -17.19 2.47 -12.63
C GLN A 190 -17.05 3.99 -12.84
N ASP A 191 -18.03 4.62 -13.50
CA ASP A 191 -18.02 6.07 -13.74
C ASP A 191 -18.13 6.88 -12.45
N VAL A 192 -18.95 6.44 -11.48
CA VAL A 192 -19.09 7.12 -10.19
C VAL A 192 -17.80 7.02 -9.39
N ILE A 193 -17.17 5.84 -9.35
CA ILE A 193 -15.87 5.64 -8.71
C ILE A 193 -14.83 6.58 -9.33
N TYR A 194 -14.76 6.62 -10.66
CA TYR A 194 -13.83 7.47 -11.39
C TYR A 194 -14.04 8.96 -11.08
N GLN A 195 -15.28 9.46 -11.18
CA GLN A 195 -15.61 10.86 -10.94
C GLN A 195 -15.32 11.28 -9.49
N HIS A 196 -15.66 10.42 -8.53
CA HIS A 196 -15.42 10.70 -7.12
C HIS A 196 -13.91 10.74 -6.80
N LEU A 197 -13.13 9.80 -7.32
CA LEU A 197 -11.67 9.81 -7.18
C LEU A 197 -11.07 11.09 -7.78
N LYS A 198 -11.50 11.49 -8.98
CA LYS A 198 -11.04 12.73 -9.62
C LYS A 198 -11.37 13.95 -8.77
N HIS A 199 -12.60 14.07 -8.29
CA HIS A 199 -13.02 15.18 -7.44
C HIS A 199 -12.22 15.24 -6.13
N LYS A 200 -11.97 14.08 -5.49
CA LYS A 200 -11.16 14.00 -4.26
C LYS A 200 -9.72 14.44 -4.51
N CYS A 201 -9.12 14.02 -5.63
CA CYS A 201 -7.80 14.46 -6.08
C CYS A 201 -7.71 16.00 -6.23
N ASP A 202 -8.71 16.60 -6.87
CA ASP A 202 -8.77 18.06 -7.06
C ASP A 202 -8.93 18.78 -5.72
N SER A 203 -9.79 18.25 -4.84
CA SER A 203 -10.00 18.77 -3.48
C SER A 203 -8.73 18.70 -2.63
N ILE A 204 -8.03 17.57 -2.59
CA ILE A 204 -6.76 17.40 -1.86
C ILE A 204 -5.73 18.42 -2.37
N SER A 205 -5.63 18.56 -3.69
CA SER A 205 -4.70 19.49 -4.33
C SER A 205 -5.03 20.96 -4.04
N ALA A 206 -6.32 21.31 -3.89
CA ALA A 206 -6.75 22.64 -3.50
C ALA A 206 -6.46 22.93 -2.02
N SER A 207 -6.81 21.99 -1.12
CA SER A 207 -6.53 22.10 0.32
C SER A 207 -5.03 22.25 0.59
N TYR A 208 -4.19 21.51 -0.13
CA TYR A 208 -2.75 21.63 -0.02
C TYR A 208 -2.24 23.01 -0.46
N ARG A 209 -2.73 23.54 -1.60
CA ARG A 209 -2.40 24.89 -2.06
C ARG A 209 -2.80 25.96 -1.04
N TYR A 210 -3.96 25.80 -0.41
CA TYR A 210 -4.43 26.71 0.63
C TYR A 210 -3.55 26.66 1.88
N ALA A 211 -3.18 25.46 2.37
CA ALA A 211 -2.29 25.28 3.50
C ALA A 211 -0.90 25.91 3.24
N LEU A 212 -0.36 25.75 2.04
CA LEU A 212 0.88 26.40 1.61
C LEU A 212 0.79 27.94 1.63
N ALA A 213 -0.32 28.49 1.12
CA ALA A 213 -0.54 29.93 1.10
C ALA A 213 -0.58 30.51 2.52
N LEU A 214 -1.31 29.86 3.43
CA LEU A 214 -1.37 30.27 4.84
C LEU A 214 0.00 30.23 5.52
N LEU A 215 0.75 29.14 5.36
CA LEU A 215 2.09 29.02 5.94
C LEU A 215 3.08 30.05 5.38
N SER A 216 2.93 30.42 4.09
CA SER A 216 3.75 31.48 3.48
C SER A 216 3.42 32.87 4.04
N LEU A 217 2.17 33.12 4.42
CA LEU A 217 1.75 34.38 5.07
C LEU A 217 2.23 34.48 6.52
N MET A 218 2.36 33.34 7.21
CA MET A 218 2.81 33.27 8.61
C MET A 218 4.33 33.21 8.78
N ALA A 219 5.10 33.09 7.69
CA ALA A 219 6.55 33.09 7.74
C ALA A 219 7.10 34.51 7.99
N PRO A 220 7.92 34.74 9.04
CA PRO A 220 8.44 36.06 9.36
C PRO A 220 9.34 36.62 8.24
N TYR A 221 9.22 37.93 7.99
CA TYR A 221 9.82 38.66 6.86
C TYR A 221 11.33 38.46 6.66
N ASN A 222 12.07 38.10 7.72
CA ASN A 222 13.54 37.97 7.71
C ASN A 222 14.09 36.58 7.34
N ASN A 223 13.26 35.54 7.17
CA ASN A 223 13.73 34.18 6.82
C ASN A 223 13.54 33.78 5.36
N ARG A 224 13.31 34.74 4.45
CA ARG A 224 13.25 34.49 3.01
C ARG A 224 14.58 34.00 2.39
N ARG A 225 15.67 33.92 3.17
CA ARG A 225 17.02 33.54 2.72
C ARG A 225 17.61 32.27 3.34
N SER A 226 16.89 31.56 4.22
CA SER A 226 17.34 30.27 4.76
C SER A 226 16.48 29.14 4.20
N ASP A 227 17.09 28.34 3.33
CA ASP A 227 16.54 27.25 2.51
C ASP A 227 15.80 26.13 3.29
N ASP A 228 15.84 26.15 4.62
CA ASP A 228 15.40 25.04 5.48
C ASP A 228 13.89 25.06 5.83
N SER A 229 13.23 26.22 5.71
CA SER A 229 11.77 26.32 5.94
C SER A 229 10.95 25.74 4.78
N GLY A 230 11.55 25.76 3.58
CA GLY A 230 10.93 25.29 2.35
C GLY A 230 11.12 23.80 2.10
N GLY A 231 12.16 23.16 2.64
CA GLY A 231 12.50 21.76 2.37
C GLY A 231 11.37 20.77 2.71
N ALA A 232 10.95 20.72 3.98
CA ALA A 232 9.94 19.77 4.44
C ALA A 232 8.58 19.91 3.72
N MET A 233 8.17 21.14 3.38
CA MET A 233 6.95 21.37 2.62
C MET A 233 7.10 21.16 1.11
N LYS A 234 8.30 21.36 0.54
CA LYS A 234 8.63 20.94 -0.83
C LYS A 234 8.53 19.42 -0.96
N ASP A 235 8.94 18.69 0.07
CA ASP A 235 8.82 17.22 0.11
C ASP A 235 7.35 16.79 0.29
N LEU A 236 6.57 17.49 1.12
CA LEU A 236 5.13 17.26 1.22
C LEU A 236 4.40 17.58 -0.11
N LYS A 237 4.86 18.61 -0.85
CA LYS A 237 4.36 18.94 -2.20
C LYS A 237 4.58 17.80 -3.16
N SER A 238 5.82 17.30 -3.23
CA SER A 238 6.20 16.27 -4.18
C SER A 238 5.43 14.99 -3.89
N LEU A 239 5.29 14.59 -2.61
CA LEU A 239 4.52 13.39 -2.30
C LEU A 239 3.02 13.59 -2.51
N LEU A 240 2.40 14.70 -2.10
CA LEU A 240 0.95 14.88 -2.30
C LEU A 240 0.59 15.01 -3.79
N LEU A 241 1.40 15.69 -4.60
CA LEU A 241 1.24 15.69 -6.06
C LEU A 241 1.42 14.28 -6.64
N TYR A 242 2.38 13.52 -6.12
CA TYR A 242 2.60 12.14 -6.52
C TYR A 242 1.43 11.22 -6.13
N VAL A 243 0.84 11.41 -4.96
CA VAL A 243 -0.35 10.68 -4.51
C VAL A 243 -1.54 11.05 -5.38
N THR A 244 -1.76 12.33 -5.66
CA THR A 244 -2.81 12.79 -6.57
C THR A 244 -2.63 12.19 -7.97
N SER A 245 -1.42 12.24 -8.53
CA SER A 245 -1.14 11.69 -9.87
C SER A 245 -1.24 10.18 -9.90
N VAL A 246 -0.94 9.51 -8.80
CA VAL A 246 -1.09 8.05 -8.67
C VAL A 246 -2.54 7.65 -8.49
N LEU A 247 -3.31 8.36 -7.68
CA LEU A 247 -4.75 8.15 -7.59
C LEU A 247 -5.38 8.36 -8.97
N GLN A 248 -4.99 9.42 -9.70
CA GLN A 248 -5.38 9.64 -11.10
C GLN A 248 -4.91 8.51 -12.02
N SER A 249 -3.68 8.01 -11.89
CA SER A 249 -3.19 6.91 -12.73
C SER A 249 -3.93 5.60 -12.45
N VAL A 250 -4.30 5.34 -11.19
CA VAL A 250 -5.16 4.21 -10.85
C VAL A 250 -6.55 4.45 -11.41
N THR A 251 -7.11 5.67 -11.38
CA THR A 251 -8.41 5.96 -12.03
C THR A 251 -8.41 5.58 -13.52
N TYR A 252 -7.32 5.85 -14.24
CA TYR A 252 -7.19 5.48 -15.65
C TYR A 252 -7.13 3.96 -15.85
N GLN A 253 -6.49 3.22 -14.94
CA GLN A 253 -6.49 1.75 -14.98
C GLN A 253 -7.85 1.16 -14.64
N LEU A 254 -8.58 1.77 -13.69
CA LEU A 254 -9.93 1.37 -13.31
C LEU A 254 -10.94 1.62 -14.44
N GLN A 255 -10.69 2.59 -15.32
CA GLN A 255 -11.56 2.88 -16.48
C GLN A 255 -11.65 1.72 -17.48
N ASN A 256 -10.67 0.82 -17.52
CA ASN A 256 -10.65 -0.33 -18.43
C ASN A 256 -10.94 -1.66 -17.71
N ARG A 257 -11.48 -1.62 -16.47
CA ARG A 257 -11.67 -2.79 -15.61
C ARG A 257 -13.13 -2.97 -15.23
N SER A 258 -13.51 -4.19 -14.89
CA SER A 258 -14.87 -4.47 -14.41
C SER A 258 -15.13 -3.81 -13.05
N THR A 259 -16.40 -3.57 -12.72
CA THR A 259 -16.79 -3.01 -11.42
C THR A 259 -16.31 -3.86 -10.25
N ASP A 260 -16.38 -5.19 -10.36
CA ASP A 260 -15.87 -6.13 -9.36
C ASP A 260 -14.37 -5.96 -9.10
N ASP A 261 -13.58 -5.75 -10.16
CA ASP A 261 -12.14 -5.54 -10.02
C ASP A 261 -11.83 -4.20 -9.34
N CYS A 262 -12.61 -3.16 -9.66
CA CYS A 262 -12.51 -1.86 -9.00
C CYS A 262 -12.81 -1.97 -7.49
N VAL A 263 -13.91 -2.63 -7.12
CA VAL A 263 -14.29 -2.83 -5.71
C VAL A 263 -13.21 -3.66 -4.98
N SER A 264 -12.68 -4.71 -5.62
CA SER A 264 -11.62 -5.51 -5.02
C SER A 264 -10.33 -4.71 -4.77
N ILE A 265 -9.96 -3.79 -5.67
CA ILE A 265 -8.80 -2.92 -5.47
C ILE A 265 -9.05 -1.95 -4.31
N LEU A 266 -10.24 -1.34 -4.23
CA LEU A 266 -10.61 -0.45 -3.14
C LEU A 266 -10.61 -1.16 -1.78
N GLU A 267 -11.10 -2.40 -1.71
CA GLU A 267 -11.03 -3.21 -0.49
C GLU A 267 -9.58 -3.51 -0.08
N GLN A 268 -8.67 -3.72 -1.05
CA GLN A 268 -7.24 -3.87 -0.73
C GLN A 268 -6.65 -2.58 -0.15
N TRP A 269 -6.98 -1.41 -0.72
CA TRP A 269 -6.48 -0.12 -0.24
C TRP A 269 -6.80 0.13 1.23
N ARG A 270 -8.02 -0.21 1.64
CA ARG A 270 -8.49 -0.05 3.02
C ARG A 270 -7.66 -0.86 4.02
N VAL A 271 -7.24 -2.07 3.64
CA VAL A 271 -6.65 -3.06 4.55
C VAL A 271 -5.12 -3.07 4.50
N LEU A 272 -4.49 -2.67 3.40
CA LEU A 272 -3.03 -2.75 3.26
C LEU A 272 -2.26 -1.91 4.31
N PRO A 273 -1.14 -2.41 4.87
CA PRO A 273 -0.20 -1.60 5.63
C PRO A 273 0.34 -0.42 4.82
N VAL A 274 0.77 0.65 5.49
CA VAL A 274 1.28 1.88 4.83
C VAL A 274 2.37 1.54 3.81
N SER A 275 3.40 0.80 4.20
CA SER A 275 4.51 0.44 3.30
C SER A 275 4.05 -0.31 2.04
N GLN A 276 3.13 -1.26 2.19
CA GLN A 276 2.59 -2.05 1.09
C GLN A 276 1.65 -1.22 0.20
N LEU A 277 0.85 -0.34 0.79
CA LEU A 277 -0.04 0.55 0.05
C LEU A 277 0.77 1.56 -0.77
N ILE A 278 1.84 2.11 -0.21
CA ILE A 278 2.78 2.96 -0.93
C ILE A 278 3.44 2.19 -2.09
N SER A 279 3.90 0.96 -1.90
CA SER A 279 4.40 0.12 -3.01
C SER A 279 3.31 -0.23 -4.04
N PHE A 280 2.06 -0.36 -3.62
CA PHE A 280 0.92 -0.59 -4.51
C PHE A 280 0.63 0.62 -5.40
N LEU A 281 0.69 1.82 -4.82
CA LEU A 281 0.37 3.07 -5.48
C LEU A 281 1.53 3.49 -6.40
N LEU A 282 2.75 3.46 -5.86
CA LEU A 282 3.91 4.15 -6.40
C LEU A 282 4.80 3.21 -7.21
N SER A 283 4.96 3.52 -8.51
CA SER A 283 5.94 2.83 -9.34
C SER A 283 7.33 3.35 -9.02
N ARG A 284 8.30 2.45 -8.76
CA ARG A 284 9.68 2.82 -8.42
C ARG A 284 10.63 2.38 -9.52
N LEU A 285 11.44 3.32 -10.02
CA LEU A 285 12.47 3.06 -11.02
C LEU A 285 13.84 3.05 -10.35
N TYR A 286 14.56 1.95 -10.49
CA TYR A 286 15.89 1.76 -9.95
C TYR A 286 16.89 1.63 -11.10
N GLU A 287 18.01 2.35 -11.00
CA GLU A 287 19.15 2.14 -11.88
C GLU A 287 20.01 1.00 -11.30
N VAL A 288 20.18 -0.07 -12.08
CA VAL A 288 20.92 -1.28 -11.64
C VAL A 288 22.36 -1.24 -12.14
N SER A 289 22.64 -0.53 -13.24
CA SER A 289 23.98 -0.38 -13.81
C SER A 289 24.43 1.07 -13.80
N ASN A 290 25.71 1.33 -13.46
CA ASN A 290 26.30 2.69 -13.39
C ASN A 290 26.30 3.48 -14.71
N LYS A 291 25.77 2.93 -15.81
CA LYS A 291 25.76 3.55 -17.14
C LYS A 291 24.33 3.76 -17.67
N LYS A 292 23.28 3.67 -16.84
CA LYS A 292 21.88 3.79 -17.25
C LYS A 292 21.47 2.81 -18.36
N THR A 293 22.09 1.64 -18.39
CA THR A 293 21.80 0.63 -19.41
C THR A 293 20.84 -0.43 -18.89
N ILE A 294 20.64 -0.51 -17.57
CA ILE A 294 19.77 -1.49 -16.94
C ILE A 294 18.93 -0.79 -15.88
N HIS A 295 17.63 -0.93 -16.04
CA HIS A 295 16.65 -0.34 -15.15
C HIS A 295 15.74 -1.41 -14.60
N LEU A 296 15.49 -1.36 -13.30
CA LEU A 296 14.47 -2.18 -12.68
C LEU A 296 13.27 -1.28 -12.36
N LEU A 297 12.16 -1.54 -13.01
CA LEU A 297 10.90 -0.85 -12.78
C LEU A 297 10.00 -1.74 -11.95
N ASP A 298 9.81 -1.37 -10.69
CA ASP A 298 8.77 -1.92 -9.85
C ASP A 298 7.43 -1.26 -10.21
N ALA A 299 6.66 -1.91 -11.10
CA ALA A 299 5.39 -1.39 -11.59
C ALA A 299 4.23 -1.83 -10.67
N ARG A 300 4.17 -1.21 -9.49
CA ARG A 300 3.10 -1.38 -8.50
C ARG A 300 2.99 -2.83 -7.99
N TRP A 301 1.78 -3.31 -7.75
CA TRP A 301 1.49 -4.64 -7.25
C TRP A 301 1.48 -5.75 -8.33
N LYS A 302 1.54 -5.39 -9.62
CA LYS A 302 1.28 -6.34 -10.72
C LYS A 302 2.56 -7.01 -11.23
N VAL A 303 3.56 -6.22 -11.63
CA VAL A 303 4.76 -6.71 -12.34
C VAL A 303 6.00 -5.92 -11.92
N ILE A 304 7.14 -6.62 -11.80
CA ILE A 304 8.47 -6.02 -11.74
C ILE A 304 9.13 -6.27 -13.10
N PHE A 305 9.57 -5.20 -13.75
CA PHE A 305 10.27 -5.26 -15.03
C PHE A 305 11.76 -5.05 -14.84
N LEU A 306 12.58 -5.88 -15.45
CA LEU A 306 14.00 -5.63 -15.64
C LEU A 306 14.23 -5.26 -17.10
N ILE A 307 14.46 -3.97 -17.35
CA ILE A 307 14.65 -3.40 -18.67
C ILE A 307 16.14 -3.38 -18.98
N ILE A 308 16.51 -4.03 -20.09
CA ILE A 308 17.89 -4.15 -20.57
C ILE A 308 18.04 -3.29 -21.83
N GLY A 309 18.93 -2.32 -21.78
CA GLY A 309 19.30 -1.48 -22.91
C GLY A 309 20.29 -2.15 -23.85
N ARG A 310 20.39 -1.64 -25.08
CA ARG A 310 21.25 -2.24 -26.13
C ARG A 310 22.75 -2.17 -25.81
N ASN A 311 23.17 -1.12 -25.10
CA ASN A 311 24.57 -0.85 -24.77
C ASN A 311 25.02 -1.43 -23.41
N VAL A 312 24.38 -2.52 -22.96
CA VAL A 312 24.77 -3.19 -21.71
C VAL A 312 26.19 -3.76 -21.81
N ASN A 313 26.93 -3.66 -20.70
CA ASN A 313 28.29 -4.20 -20.60
C ASN A 313 28.24 -5.73 -20.67
N TYR A 314 29.08 -6.33 -21.54
CA TYR A 314 29.19 -7.79 -21.69
C TYR A 314 29.39 -8.51 -20.35
N SER A 315 30.20 -7.95 -19.44
CA SER A 315 30.43 -8.54 -18.11
C SER A 315 29.14 -8.67 -17.30
N PHE A 316 28.20 -7.74 -17.44
CA PHE A 316 26.90 -7.86 -16.78
C PHE A 316 26.06 -8.98 -17.38
N LEU A 317 26.05 -9.11 -18.72
CA LEU A 317 25.30 -10.16 -19.41
C LEU A 317 25.80 -11.54 -19.00
N THR A 318 27.12 -11.73 -18.95
CA THR A 318 27.72 -12.99 -18.50
C THR A 318 27.46 -13.24 -17.02
N ASP A 319 27.61 -12.22 -16.17
CA ASP A 319 27.44 -12.40 -14.72
C ASP A 319 25.99 -12.70 -14.32
N VAL A 320 25.00 -12.05 -14.95
CA VAL A 320 23.59 -12.10 -14.53
C VAL A 320 22.75 -13.05 -15.37
N PHE A 321 22.99 -13.11 -16.67
CA PHE A 321 22.21 -13.93 -17.60
C PHE A 321 22.96 -15.16 -18.11
N GLY A 322 24.30 -15.21 -17.98
CA GLY A 322 25.11 -16.31 -18.48
C GLY A 322 25.28 -16.31 -20.00
N VAL A 323 24.98 -15.18 -20.65
CA VAL A 323 25.03 -15.00 -22.10
C VAL A 323 26.16 -14.06 -22.49
N LEU A 324 26.63 -14.17 -23.73
CA LEU A 324 27.76 -13.38 -24.23
C LEU A 324 27.30 -12.08 -24.90
N ASN A 325 26.12 -12.12 -25.52
CA ASN A 325 25.60 -11.01 -26.32
C ASN A 325 24.18 -10.61 -25.91
N TYR A 326 23.81 -9.37 -26.21
CA TYR A 326 22.47 -8.82 -25.94
C TYR A 326 21.37 -9.60 -26.68
N ASP A 327 21.65 -10.04 -27.91
CA ASP A 327 20.68 -10.75 -28.74
C ASP A 327 20.34 -12.15 -28.19
N GLU A 328 21.27 -12.77 -27.46
CA GLU A 328 21.09 -14.07 -26.80
C GLU A 328 20.19 -14.00 -25.55
N VAL A 329 19.92 -12.81 -25.02
CA VAL A 329 18.99 -12.65 -23.91
C VAL A 329 17.57 -12.99 -24.41
N PRO A 330 16.86 -13.94 -23.78
CA PRO A 330 15.48 -14.24 -24.17
C PRO A 330 14.57 -13.02 -24.02
N ASP A 331 13.69 -12.79 -24.99
CA ASP A 331 12.85 -11.59 -25.06
C ASP A 331 11.81 -11.50 -23.91
N GLU A 332 11.54 -12.60 -23.21
CA GLU A 332 10.55 -12.69 -22.13
C GLU A 332 10.97 -13.61 -20.98
N LEU A 333 12.14 -13.38 -20.41
CA LEU A 333 12.56 -14.14 -19.24
C LEU A 333 11.68 -13.80 -18.02
N THR A 334 11.14 -14.81 -17.35
CA THR A 334 10.19 -14.64 -16.23
C THR A 334 10.86 -14.71 -14.85
N GLU A 335 12.11 -15.19 -14.80
CA GLU A 335 12.90 -15.35 -13.58
C GLU A 335 14.37 -15.09 -13.89
N LEU A 336 15.12 -14.62 -12.89
CA LEU A 336 16.56 -14.42 -13.05
C LEU A 336 17.30 -15.78 -13.01
N PRO A 337 18.28 -16.02 -13.90
CA PRO A 337 19.09 -17.23 -13.86
C PRO A 337 19.84 -17.36 -12.53
N MET A 338 19.89 -18.59 -12.00
CA MET A 338 20.59 -18.88 -10.75
C MET A 338 22.08 -19.08 -10.99
N LEU A 339 22.79 -17.98 -11.22
CA LEU A 339 24.24 -17.98 -11.38
C LEU A 339 24.93 -17.71 -10.04
N LEU A 340 26.11 -18.30 -9.85
CA LEU A 340 26.90 -18.18 -8.62
C LEU A 340 27.75 -16.90 -8.57
N THR A 341 27.55 -15.99 -9.51
CA THR A 341 28.27 -14.70 -9.53
C THR A 341 27.74 -13.76 -8.44
N GLN A 342 28.60 -12.89 -7.94
CA GLN A 342 28.22 -11.91 -6.94
C GLN A 342 27.11 -10.98 -7.44
N ARG A 343 27.18 -10.53 -8.72
CA ARG A 343 26.17 -9.63 -9.29
C ARG A 343 24.80 -10.28 -9.44
N SER A 344 24.74 -11.55 -9.89
CA SER A 344 23.47 -12.29 -9.94
C SER A 344 22.87 -12.45 -8.55
N ASN A 345 23.67 -12.82 -7.55
CA ASN A 345 23.21 -12.96 -6.17
C ASN A 345 22.67 -11.64 -5.61
N THR A 346 23.40 -10.52 -5.76
CA THR A 346 22.96 -9.21 -5.28
C THR A 346 21.66 -8.77 -5.94
N LEU A 347 21.53 -8.94 -7.27
CA LEU A 347 20.30 -8.57 -7.97
C LEU A 347 19.11 -9.44 -7.55
N ARG A 348 19.31 -10.75 -7.38
CA ARG A 348 18.27 -11.67 -6.90
C ARG A 348 17.83 -11.33 -5.47
N CYS A 349 18.78 -11.02 -4.58
CA CYS A 349 18.48 -10.56 -3.22
C CYS A 349 17.69 -9.25 -3.23
N PHE A 350 18.07 -8.29 -4.09
CA PHE A 350 17.35 -7.03 -4.23
C PHE A 350 15.92 -7.23 -4.74
N VAL A 351 15.72 -8.05 -5.78
CA VAL A 351 14.37 -8.43 -6.25
C VAL A 351 13.59 -9.13 -5.15
N GLY A 352 14.21 -10.04 -4.40
CA GLY A 352 13.60 -10.73 -3.26
C GLY A 352 13.14 -9.75 -2.17
N GLN A 353 13.93 -8.72 -1.86
CA GLN A 353 13.54 -7.66 -0.94
C GLN A 353 12.33 -6.88 -1.46
N LEU A 354 12.30 -6.49 -2.74
CA LEU A 354 11.15 -5.82 -3.33
C LEU A 354 9.89 -6.68 -3.27
N GLN A 355 10.01 -7.97 -3.58
CA GLN A 355 8.90 -8.92 -3.48
C GLN A 355 8.40 -9.08 -2.03
N SER A 356 9.30 -9.06 -1.03
CA SER A 356 8.93 -9.16 0.39
C SER A 356 8.10 -7.97 0.90
N GLN A 357 8.24 -6.80 0.27
CA GLN A 357 7.47 -5.59 0.59
C GLN A 357 6.04 -5.65 0.05
N LYS A 358 5.70 -6.67 -0.75
CA LYS A 358 4.38 -6.80 -1.37
C LYS A 358 3.55 -7.85 -0.65
N ARG A 359 2.23 -7.66 -0.70
CA ARG A 359 1.26 -8.63 -0.16
C ARG A 359 1.29 -9.97 -0.89
N HIS A 360 1.55 -9.93 -2.20
CA HIS A 360 1.66 -11.07 -3.08
C HIS A 360 2.89 -10.93 -3.97
N LEU A 361 3.47 -12.06 -4.37
CA LEU A 361 4.52 -12.06 -5.38
C LEU A 361 4.00 -11.35 -6.63
N SER A 362 4.69 -10.29 -7.05
CA SER A 362 4.47 -9.70 -8.37
C SER A 362 5.11 -10.57 -9.44
N LEU A 363 4.53 -10.56 -10.63
CA LEU A 363 5.16 -11.22 -11.77
C LEU A 363 6.50 -10.53 -12.07
N PHE A 364 7.52 -11.30 -12.42
CA PHE A 364 8.80 -10.75 -12.86
C PHE A 364 8.94 -10.93 -14.37
N ARG A 365 9.43 -9.91 -15.07
CA ARG A 365 9.66 -9.98 -16.51
C ARG A 365 10.93 -9.21 -16.89
N VAL A 366 11.82 -9.88 -17.59
CA VAL A 366 12.96 -9.26 -18.25
C VAL A 366 12.52 -8.83 -19.65
N VAL A 367 12.86 -7.61 -20.02
CA VAL A 367 12.40 -6.97 -21.24
C VAL A 367 13.55 -6.21 -21.89
N LYS A 368 13.73 -6.41 -23.19
CA LYS A 368 14.64 -5.61 -24.02
C LYS A 368 14.05 -4.22 -24.28
N GLU A 369 14.90 -3.19 -24.27
CA GLU A 369 14.48 -1.79 -24.43
C GLU A 369 13.66 -1.55 -25.71
N GLU A 370 13.98 -2.26 -26.79
CA GLU A 370 13.32 -2.15 -28.10
C GLU A 370 11.97 -2.89 -28.19
N SER A 371 11.58 -3.63 -27.16
CA SER A 371 10.32 -4.37 -27.17
C SER A 371 9.10 -3.43 -27.19
N SER A 372 7.98 -3.94 -27.73
CA SER A 372 6.68 -3.25 -27.73
C SER A 372 6.19 -2.91 -26.31
N ILE A 373 6.60 -3.69 -25.31
CA ILE A 373 6.24 -3.52 -23.90
C ILE A 373 6.89 -2.27 -23.32
N THR A 374 8.14 -1.95 -23.68
CA THR A 374 8.83 -0.76 -23.19
C THR A 374 8.12 0.53 -23.66
N ASN A 375 7.56 0.51 -24.88
CA ASN A 375 6.77 1.65 -25.40
C ASN A 375 5.46 1.83 -24.63
N GLN A 376 4.81 0.75 -24.21
CA GLN A 376 3.64 0.81 -23.33
C GLN A 376 4.01 1.30 -21.92
N LEU A 377 5.19 0.91 -21.40
CA LEU A 377 5.70 1.37 -20.11
C LEU A 377 6.06 2.86 -20.10
N LYS A 378 6.59 3.40 -21.21
CA LYS A 378 6.83 4.85 -21.36
C LYS A 378 5.54 5.63 -21.16
N ASN A 379 4.42 5.21 -21.74
CA ASN A 379 3.12 5.86 -21.53
C ASN A 379 2.62 5.78 -20.08
N LEU A 380 2.99 4.73 -19.33
CA LEU A 380 2.66 4.61 -17.90
C LEU A 380 3.54 5.47 -16.99
N LEU A 381 4.78 5.75 -17.40
CA LEU A 381 5.73 6.61 -16.68
C LEU A 381 5.61 8.09 -17.05
N LEU A 382 5.07 8.43 -18.23
CA LEU A 382 5.00 9.81 -18.75
C LEU A 382 3.91 10.68 -18.11
N ASN A 383 3.02 10.12 -17.28
CA ASN A 383 2.09 10.93 -16.46
C ASN A 383 2.77 11.68 -15.31
N PHE A 384 4.10 11.65 -15.20
CA PHE A 384 4.87 12.43 -14.22
C PHE A 384 5.44 13.75 -14.76
N ASN A 385 5.33 14.02 -16.06
CA ASN A 385 5.94 15.20 -16.71
C ASN A 385 4.94 16.26 -17.18
N GLN A 386 3.70 16.28 -16.69
CA GLN A 386 2.75 17.37 -16.93
C GLN A 386 2.30 18.04 -15.64
#